data_AF-A0A1C5LNM7-F1
#
_entry.id   AF-A0A1C5LNM7-F1
#
_cell.length_a   1.000
_cell.length_b   1.000
_cell.length_c   1.000
_cell.angle_alpha   90.00
_cell.angle_beta   90.00
_cell.angle_gamma   90.00
#
_symmetry.space_group_name_H-M   'P 1'
#
loop_
_entity.id
_entity.type
_entity.pdbx_description
1 polymer ?
#
loop_
_entity_poly.entity_id
_entity_poly.type
_entity_poly.pdbx_seq_one_letter_code
_entity_poly.pdbx_strand_id
1 'polypeptide(L)'
;MTWHKEEFTTKYGMFGEKLKTEEEIAREKREHTHRLYMMSDVPEYVEISGKWLAAEGELREYRDQCLKQGMELMTKYFRNLWD
;
A
#
# COMPACT_ATOMS: atom_id res chain seq x y z
N MET A 1 11.27 6.93 -4.45
CA MET A 1 10.25 5.86 -4.45
C MET A 1 9.81 5.48 -5.85
N THR A 2 9.44 6.44 -6.72
CA THR A 2 9.01 6.20 -8.11
C THR A 2 10.07 5.45 -8.92
N TRP A 3 11.33 5.88 -8.85
CA TRP A 3 12.45 5.21 -9.52
C TRP A 3 12.62 3.73 -9.14
N HIS A 4 12.66 3.41 -7.83
CA HIS A 4 12.77 2.00 -7.39
C HIS A 4 11.55 1.16 -7.75
N LYS A 5 10.36 1.77 -7.83
CA LYS A 5 9.14 1.10 -8.29
C LYS A 5 9.19 0.79 -9.79
N GLU A 6 9.71 1.72 -10.59
CA GLU A 6 9.95 1.51 -12.02
C GLU A 6 11.02 0.43 -12.27
N GLU A 7 12.11 0.46 -11.51
CA GLU A 7 13.15 -0.59 -11.53
C GLU A 7 12.58 -1.96 -11.15
N PHE A 8 11.80 -2.04 -10.07
CA PHE A 8 11.14 -3.28 -9.65
C PHE A 8 10.18 -3.80 -10.73
N THR A 9 9.35 -2.92 -11.29
CA THR A 9 8.39 -3.29 -12.34
C THR A 9 9.11 -3.79 -13.60
N THR A 10 10.23 -3.16 -13.95
CA THR A 10 11.05 -3.57 -15.10
C THR A 10 11.72 -4.92 -14.85
N LYS A 11 12.32 -5.10 -13.67
CA LYS A 11 13.06 -6.30 -13.30
C LYS A 11 12.15 -7.49 -13.06
N TYR A 12 11.11 -7.33 -12.26
CA TYR A 12 10.29 -8.42 -11.70
C TYR A 12 8.85 -8.46 -12.22
N GLY A 13 8.40 -7.43 -12.94
CA GLY A 13 6.99 -7.26 -13.33
C GLY A 13 6.21 -6.45 -12.29
N MET A 14 5.02 -5.97 -12.64
CA MET A 14 4.22 -5.08 -11.80
C MET A 14 3.89 -5.68 -10.42
N PHE A 15 3.76 -7.00 -10.36
CA PHE A 15 3.46 -7.76 -9.13
C PHE A 15 4.49 -8.86 -8.84
N GLY A 16 5.72 -8.68 -9.34
CA GLY A 16 6.80 -9.65 -9.15
C GLY A 16 6.51 -11.00 -9.78
N GLU A 17 5.85 -11.04 -10.93
CA GLU A 17 5.52 -12.27 -11.67
C GLU A 17 6.76 -13.11 -11.97
N LYS A 18 7.91 -12.46 -12.20
CA LYS A 18 9.21 -13.11 -12.45
C LYS A 18 9.87 -13.66 -11.18
N LEU A 19 9.33 -13.36 -9.99
CA LEU A 19 9.79 -13.95 -8.72
C LEU A 19 9.09 -15.27 -8.40
N LYS A 20 8.01 -15.59 -9.12
CA LYS A 20 7.25 -16.83 -8.90
C LYS A 20 8.06 -18.04 -9.31
N THR A 21 8.05 -19.06 -8.47
CA THR A 21 8.60 -20.37 -8.82
C THR A 21 7.61 -21.17 -9.67
N GLU A 22 8.10 -22.14 -10.43
CA GLU A 22 7.25 -22.97 -11.31
C GLU A 22 6.23 -23.80 -10.51
N GLU A 23 6.59 -24.21 -9.29
CA GLU A 23 5.68 -24.86 -8.34
C GLU A 23 4.54 -23.94 -7.89
N GLU A 24 4.84 -22.67 -7.60
CA GLU A 24 3.81 -21.68 -7.27
C GLU A 24 2.88 -21.42 -8.43
N ILE A 25 3.40 -21.29 -9.65
CA ILE A 25 2.58 -21.10 -10.86
C ILE A 25 1.67 -22.31 -11.10
N ALA A 26 2.17 -23.53 -10.88
CA ALA A 26 1.39 -24.76 -11.00
C ALA A 26 0.28 -24.84 -9.95
N ARG A 27 0.55 -24.43 -8.70
CA ARG A 27 -0.45 -24.36 -7.63
C ARG A 27 -1.50 -23.29 -7.92
N GLU A 28 -1.08 -22.09 -8.33
CA GLU A 28 -1.97 -20.99 -8.71
C GLU A 28 -2.94 -21.40 -9.82
N LYS A 29 -2.46 -22.13 -10.83
CA LYS A 29 -3.32 -22.65 -11.91
C LYS A 29 -4.34 -23.69 -11.44
N ARG A 30 -4.03 -24.48 -10.39
CA ARG A 30 -4.93 -25.49 -9.83
C ARG A 30 -5.94 -24.89 -8.86
N GLU A 31 -5.51 -23.93 -8.06
CA GLU A 31 -6.30 -23.32 -6.99
C GLU A 31 -7.02 -22.04 -7.43
N HIS A 32 -6.75 -21.55 -8.65
CA HIS A 32 -7.21 -20.26 -9.17
C HIS A 32 -6.86 -19.08 -8.24
N THR A 33 -5.77 -19.21 -7.49
CA THR A 33 -5.22 -18.17 -6.62
C THR A 33 -4.06 -17.47 -7.32
N HIS A 34 -3.81 -16.21 -7.00
CA HIS A 34 -2.64 -15.48 -7.48
C HIS A 34 -1.91 -14.86 -6.29
N ARG A 35 -0.67 -15.31 -6.08
CA ARG A 35 0.24 -14.66 -5.15
C ARG A 35 0.83 -13.43 -5.84
N LEU A 36 0.88 -12.32 -5.11
CA LEU A 36 1.50 -11.08 -5.56
C LEU A 36 2.75 -10.87 -4.71
N TYR A 37 3.84 -10.48 -5.36
CA TYR A 37 5.07 -10.08 -4.70
C TYR A 37 5.19 -8.56 -4.77
N MET A 38 5.38 -7.95 -3.60
CA MET A 38 5.61 -6.53 -3.43
C MET A 38 7.11 -6.26 -3.25
N MET A 39 7.52 -5.00 -3.38
CA MET A 39 8.90 -4.60 -3.13
C MET A 39 9.39 -5.00 -1.73
N SER A 40 8.51 -4.98 -0.73
CA SER A 40 8.82 -5.41 0.63
C SER A 40 9.24 -6.88 0.74
N ASP A 41 8.86 -7.73 -0.21
CA ASP A 41 9.17 -9.16 -0.20
C ASP A 41 10.56 -9.46 -0.75
N VAL A 42 11.21 -8.48 -1.38
CA VAL A 42 12.57 -8.60 -1.92
C VAL A 42 13.56 -7.99 -0.94
N PRO A 43 14.59 -8.74 -0.49
CA PRO A 43 15.59 -8.25 0.47
C PRO A 43 16.27 -6.94 0.03
N GLU A 44 16.41 -6.71 -1.27
CA GLU A 44 16.99 -5.50 -1.86
C GLU A 44 16.20 -4.23 -1.53
N TYR A 45 14.88 -4.34 -1.37
CA TYR A 45 13.97 -3.21 -1.21
C TYR A 45 13.29 -3.18 0.16
N VAL A 46 13.48 -4.18 1.02
CA VAL A 46 12.81 -4.30 2.32
C VAL A 46 13.01 -3.07 3.20
N GLU A 47 14.25 -2.57 3.30
CA GLU A 47 14.62 -1.43 4.14
C GLU A 47 13.98 -0.12 3.66
N ILE A 48 14.04 0.11 2.35
CA ILE A 48 13.47 1.33 1.74
C ILE A 48 11.95 1.28 1.80
N SER A 49 11.36 0.11 1.55
CA SER A 49 9.92 -0.12 1.65
C SER A 49 9.42 0.08 3.07
N GLY A 50 10.16 -0.39 4.09
CA GLY A 50 9.82 -0.22 5.50
C GLY A 50 9.81 1.24 5.93
N LYS A 51 10.84 2.02 5.57
CA LYS A 51 10.91 3.46 5.86
C LYS A 51 9.77 4.23 5.21
N TRP A 52 9.44 3.88 3.97
CA TRP A 52 8.32 4.51 3.27
C TRP A 52 6.97 4.16 3.90
N LEU A 53 6.76 2.90 4.28
CA LEU A 53 5.51 2.48 4.93
C LEU A 53 5.30 3.18 6.27
N ALA A 54 6.38 3.36 7.05
CA ALA A 54 6.32 4.14 8.29
C ALA A 54 5.90 5.59 8.03
N ALA A 55 6.54 6.26 7.06
CA ALA A 55 6.18 7.64 6.69
C ALA A 55 4.74 7.75 6.14
N GLU A 56 4.28 6.76 5.37
CA GLU A 56 2.89 6.71 4.89
C GLU A 56 1.91 6.52 6.06
N GLY A 57 2.28 5.70 7.05
CA GLY A 57 1.53 5.52 8.30
C GLY A 57 1.33 6.83 9.05
N GLU A 58 2.41 7.60 9.27
CA GLU A 58 2.33 8.92 9.93
C GLU A 58 1.42 9.90 9.17
N LEU A 59 1.55 9.95 7.83
CA LEU A 59 0.69 10.79 6.99
C LEU A 59 -0.77 10.36 7.05
N ARG A 60 -1.03 9.06 7.12
CA ARG A 60 -2.39 8.51 7.23
C ARG A 60 -3.03 8.90 8.56
N GLU A 61 -2.31 8.76 9.66
CA GLU A 61 -2.79 9.17 10.99
C GLU A 61 -3.10 10.66 11.03
N TYR A 62 -2.21 11.49 10.49
CA TYR A 62 -2.44 12.93 10.39
C TYR A 62 -3.72 13.26 9.61
N ARG A 63 -3.92 12.62 8.44
CA ARG A 63 -5.13 12.81 7.61
C ARG A 63 -6.40 12.37 8.34
N ASP A 64 -6.35 11.27 9.09
CA ASP A 64 -7.49 10.77 9.85
C ASP A 64 -7.87 11.73 10.98
N GLN A 65 -6.87 12.27 11.69
CA GLN A 65 -7.09 13.30 12.70
C GLN A 65 -7.71 14.57 12.12
N CYS A 66 -7.21 15.06 10.98
CA CYS A 66 -7.79 16.21 10.30
C CYS A 66 -9.24 15.94 9.87
N LEU A 67 -9.53 14.76 9.34
CA LEU A 67 -10.88 14.38 8.93
C LEU A 67 -11.83 14.36 10.14
N LYS A 68 -11.41 13.77 11.25
CA LYS A 68 -12.19 13.71 12.49
C LYS A 68 -12.49 15.11 13.02
N GLN A 69 -11.49 15.98 13.11
CA GLN A 69 -11.66 17.37 13.54
C GLN A 69 -12.59 18.15 12.59
N GLY A 70 -12.44 17.96 11.28
CA GLY A 70 -13.32 18.55 10.28
C GLY A 70 -14.77 18.12 10.47
N MET A 71 -15.01 16.83 10.69
CA MET A 71 -16.36 16.30 10.94
C MET A 71 -16.98 16.87 12.22
N GLU A 72 -16.22 16.96 13.32
CA GLU A 72 -16.71 17.56 14.57
C GLU A 72 -17.12 19.03 14.39
N LEU A 73 -16.33 19.81 13.64
CA LEU A 73 -16.67 21.19 13.31
C LEU A 73 -17.93 21.26 12.44
N MET A 74 -18.01 20.44 11.40
CA MET A 74 -19.18 20.38 10.53
C MET A 74 -20.45 20.04 11.31
N THR A 75 -20.42 19.04 12.20
CA THR A 75 -21.56 18.70 13.06
C THR A 75 -21.98 19.86 13.96
N LYS A 76 -21.04 20.61 14.54
CA LYS A 76 -21.34 21.80 15.35
C LYS A 76 -22.00 22.90 14.50
N TYR A 77 -21.46 23.20 13.33
CA TYR A 77 -22.04 24.19 12.40
C TYR A 77 -23.45 23.80 11.97
N PHE A 78 -23.67 22.54 11.57
CA PHE A 78 -24.99 22.05 11.18
C PHE A 78 -26.01 22.14 12.32
N ARG A 79 -25.60 21.83 13.56
CA ARG A 79 -26.49 21.98 14.73
C ARG A 79 -26.87 23.44 14.96
N ASN A 80 -25.92 24.36 14.91
CA ASN A 80 -26.18 25.79 15.10
C ASN A 80 -27.04 26.41 13.98
N LEU A 81 -27.07 25.82 12.79
CA LEU A 81 -27.93 26.24 11.68
C LEU A 81 -29.35 25.69 11.77
N TRP A 82 -29.56 24.66 12.58
CA TRP A 82 -30.85 23.97 12.74
C TRP A 82 -31.60 24.41 14.01
N ASP A 83 -30.89 24.94 15.01
CA ASP A 83 -31.47 25.73 16.13
C ASP A 83 -32.00 27.08 15.63
#